data_AF-A0A0M0JRH7-F1
#
_entry.id   AF-A0A0M0JRH7-F1
#
_cell.length_a   1.000
_cell.length_b   1.000
_cell.length_c   1.000
_cell.angle_alpha   90.00
_cell.angle_beta   90.00
_cell.angle_gamma   90.00
#
_symmetry.space_group_name_H-M   'P 1'
#
loop_
_entity.id
_entity.type
_entity.pdbx_description
1 polymer ?
#
loop_
_entity_poly.entity_id
_entity_poly.type
_entity_poly.pdbx_seq_one_letter_code
_entity_poly.pdbx_strand_id
1 'polypeptide(L)'
;MISGDVQRIHLEAKERSLEEFRFRCQELVAENLKLQEEKETQEHDSQLVLKFLREDAERKDELIESLRKTINQQRELFAAQREDERQAADAELNSVRDQLTTENEKLTRELSEARDELDRLADFKRNKLDIERALEDGENERERMRDDHKLHLEALERKFLEEKNRLQKEYKQMLAEMKKSSQEEAVERLDSSTKKILFENRRMAEELRLQVAETDSLQKTKKVLEEEGKKLRREVALNEQSVKEYAKQGFRQSKEIKELSAKVKGLERSLSQSVHQFEKEKDTLSQTGGRRLAEAELDTQGLRQLVRLKSKELSHMKRLAAIILQKRNEVETFLLDSIDAVKGEITRRRAEEERAMPGGRRGLLPALGSSKPSNLPSNPDEHVDIRELTWDDRERVLRLLFAKINNAAPFQPMPPHPLNDDPSSMRRAMGILDDEDGEPEGEHTAYPFITQPPTA
;
A
#
# COMPACT_ATOMS: atom_id res chain seq x y z
N MET A 1 -6.48 -123.67 -54.78
CA MET A 1 -5.86 -122.43 -55.29
C MET A 1 -6.50 -121.13 -54.78
N ILE A 2 -7.59 -121.17 -53.99
CA ILE A 2 -8.32 -119.95 -53.56
C ILE A 2 -7.71 -119.30 -52.29
N SER A 3 -6.90 -120.02 -51.50
CA SER A 3 -6.39 -119.53 -50.21
C SER A 3 -5.25 -118.50 -50.31
N GLY A 4 -4.48 -118.48 -51.40
CA GLY A 4 -3.30 -117.62 -51.55
C GLY A 4 -3.62 -116.20 -52.00
N ASP A 5 -4.60 -116.04 -52.91
CA ASP A 5 -5.00 -114.72 -53.41
C ASP A 5 -5.87 -113.95 -52.41
N VAL A 6 -6.68 -114.66 -51.61
CA VAL A 6 -7.39 -114.07 -50.47
C VAL A 6 -6.40 -113.55 -49.43
N GLN A 7 -5.33 -114.31 -49.12
CA GLN A 7 -4.28 -113.87 -48.20
C GLN A 7 -3.50 -112.66 -48.72
N ARG A 8 -3.23 -112.58 -50.03
CA ARG A 8 -2.53 -111.47 -50.67
C ARG A 8 -3.35 -110.18 -50.66
N ILE A 9 -4.63 -110.26 -51.00
CA ILE A 9 -5.57 -109.12 -50.90
C ILE A 9 -5.72 -108.68 -49.43
N HIS A 10 -5.75 -109.62 -48.49
CA HIS A 10 -5.79 -109.30 -47.06
C HIS A 10 -4.52 -108.64 -46.55
N LEU A 11 -3.36 -109.00 -47.12
CA LEU A 11 -2.05 -108.40 -46.84
C LEU A 11 -1.97 -106.97 -47.41
N GLU A 12 -2.33 -106.78 -48.69
CA GLU A 12 -2.37 -105.45 -49.33
C GLU A 12 -3.36 -104.50 -48.63
N ALA A 13 -4.53 -105.00 -48.20
CA ALA A 13 -5.48 -104.22 -47.42
C ALA A 13 -4.92 -103.84 -46.04
N LYS A 14 -4.14 -104.73 -45.40
CA LYS A 14 -3.44 -104.44 -44.15
C LYS A 14 -2.28 -103.47 -44.35
N GLU A 15 -1.55 -103.54 -45.45
CA GLU A 15 -0.46 -102.62 -45.80
C GLU A 15 -0.99 -101.23 -46.09
N ARG A 16 -2.07 -101.09 -46.87
CA ARG A 16 -2.76 -99.82 -47.08
C ARG A 16 -3.30 -99.23 -45.77
N SER A 17 -3.92 -100.06 -44.94
CA SER A 17 -4.38 -99.64 -43.61
C SER A 17 -3.22 -99.18 -42.71
N LEU A 18 -2.06 -99.83 -42.79
CA LEU A 18 -0.83 -99.45 -42.08
C LEU A 18 -0.26 -98.12 -42.59
N GLU A 19 -0.27 -97.90 -43.90
CA GLU A 19 0.15 -96.64 -44.52
C GLU A 19 -0.79 -95.48 -44.21
N GLU A 20 -2.10 -95.70 -44.23
CA GLU A 20 -3.10 -94.73 -43.77
C GLU A 20 -2.91 -94.41 -42.28
N PHE A 21 -2.65 -95.43 -41.44
CA PHE A 21 -2.33 -95.21 -40.02
C PHE A 21 -1.02 -94.42 -39.84
N ARG A 22 0.03 -94.73 -40.63
CA ARG A 22 1.29 -94.00 -40.59
C ARG A 22 1.13 -92.54 -41.02
N PHE A 23 0.39 -92.30 -42.10
CA PHE A 23 0.09 -90.95 -42.58
C PHE A 23 -0.68 -90.16 -41.53
N ARG A 24 -1.69 -90.79 -40.90
CA ARG A 24 -2.47 -90.15 -39.83
C ARG A 24 -1.64 -89.88 -38.57
N CYS A 25 -0.72 -90.78 -38.21
CA CYS A 25 0.24 -90.52 -37.14
C CYS A 25 1.20 -89.38 -37.49
N GLN A 26 1.66 -89.28 -38.74
CA GLN A 26 2.50 -88.18 -39.20
C GLN A 26 1.75 -86.83 -39.18
N GLU A 27 0.49 -86.81 -39.64
CA GLU A 27 -0.38 -85.64 -39.55
C GLU A 27 -0.60 -85.21 -38.09
N LEU A 28 -0.92 -86.14 -37.19
CA LEU A 28 -1.10 -85.86 -35.76
C LEU A 28 0.18 -85.33 -35.09
N VAL A 29 1.35 -85.81 -35.52
CA VAL A 29 2.65 -85.30 -35.04
C VAL A 29 2.91 -83.89 -35.56
N ALA A 30 2.65 -83.64 -36.85
CA ALA A 30 2.79 -82.31 -37.45
C ALA A 30 1.82 -81.30 -36.81
N GLU A 31 0.57 -81.73 -36.54
CA GLU A 31 -0.43 -80.93 -35.85
C GLU A 31 -0.04 -80.66 -34.40
N ASN A 32 0.49 -81.66 -33.66
CA ASN A 32 1.02 -81.45 -32.31
C ASN A 32 2.18 -80.45 -32.29
N LEU A 33 3.13 -80.57 -33.22
CA LEU A 33 4.25 -79.63 -33.32
C LEU A 33 3.76 -78.21 -33.60
N LYS A 34 2.79 -78.06 -34.52
CA LYS A 34 2.18 -76.76 -34.81
C LYS A 34 1.44 -76.18 -33.60
N LEU A 35 0.66 -77.00 -32.89
CA LEU A 35 -0.03 -76.58 -31.66
C LEU A 35 0.96 -76.24 -30.54
N GLN A 36 2.11 -76.90 -30.46
CA GLN A 36 3.19 -76.55 -29.54
C GLN A 36 3.80 -75.19 -29.88
N GLU A 37 4.11 -74.92 -31.14
CA GLU A 37 4.60 -73.60 -31.58
C GLU A 37 3.56 -72.49 -31.35
N GLU A 38 2.29 -72.74 -31.66
CA GLU A 38 1.19 -71.81 -31.39
C GLU A 38 1.02 -71.55 -29.89
N LYS A 39 1.19 -72.58 -29.05
CA LYS A 39 1.17 -72.43 -27.59
C LYS A 39 2.36 -71.61 -27.10
N GLU A 40 3.58 -71.90 -27.56
CA GLU A 40 4.80 -71.19 -27.15
C GLU A 40 4.75 -69.71 -27.57
N THR A 41 4.26 -69.41 -28.77
CA THR A 41 4.06 -68.03 -29.24
C THR A 41 3.00 -67.30 -28.43
N GLN A 42 1.85 -67.93 -28.14
CA GLN A 42 0.82 -67.34 -27.28
C GLN A 42 1.31 -67.12 -25.84
N GLU A 43 2.09 -68.05 -25.28
CA GLU A 43 2.71 -67.90 -23.97
C GLU A 43 3.71 -66.74 -23.95
N HIS A 44 4.52 -66.60 -25.01
CA HIS A 44 5.45 -65.49 -25.15
C HIS A 44 4.72 -64.14 -25.25
N ASP A 45 3.72 -64.02 -26.11
CA ASP A 45 2.92 -62.81 -26.26
C ASP A 45 2.19 -62.45 -24.97
N SER A 46 1.66 -63.44 -24.26
CA SER A 46 1.04 -63.26 -22.94
C SER A 46 2.04 -62.74 -21.91
N GLN A 47 3.27 -63.27 -21.91
CA GLN A 47 4.34 -62.79 -21.04
C GLN A 47 4.74 -61.34 -21.36
N LEU A 48 4.79 -60.96 -22.64
CA LEU A 48 5.09 -59.58 -23.06
C LEU A 48 4.00 -58.61 -22.60
N VAL A 49 2.73 -58.97 -22.76
CA VAL A 49 1.59 -58.16 -22.29
C VAL A 49 1.62 -58.03 -20.77
N LEU A 50 1.84 -59.13 -20.04
CA LEU A 50 1.94 -59.10 -18.58
C LEU A 50 3.10 -58.24 -18.10
N LYS A 51 4.25 -58.30 -18.78
CA LYS A 51 5.42 -57.47 -18.45
C LYS A 51 5.10 -55.99 -18.67
N PHE A 52 4.50 -55.64 -19.80
CA PHE A 52 4.09 -54.26 -20.08
C PHE A 52 3.08 -53.74 -19.05
N LEU A 53 2.06 -54.52 -18.71
CA LEU A 53 1.05 -54.14 -17.73
C LEU A 53 1.64 -53.98 -16.32
N ARG A 54 2.62 -54.81 -15.95
CA ARG A 54 3.33 -54.66 -14.66
C ARG A 54 4.17 -53.39 -14.65
N GLU A 55 4.95 -53.12 -15.69
CA GLU A 55 5.73 -51.89 -15.79
C GLU A 55 4.84 -50.63 -15.80
N ASP A 56 3.67 -50.68 -16.47
CA ASP A 56 2.70 -49.59 -16.46
C ASP A 56 2.05 -49.39 -15.08
N ALA A 57 1.76 -50.47 -14.35
CA ALA A 57 1.27 -50.40 -12.99
C ALA A 57 2.31 -49.78 -12.04
N GLU A 58 3.58 -50.20 -12.14
CA GLU A 58 4.68 -49.65 -11.34
C GLU A 58 4.87 -48.15 -11.59
N ARG A 59 4.86 -47.69 -12.85
CA ARG A 59 4.93 -46.25 -13.18
C ARG A 59 3.76 -45.45 -12.61
N LYS A 60 2.55 -46.04 -12.62
CA LYS A 60 1.36 -45.41 -12.05
C LYS A 60 1.45 -45.33 -10.53
N ASP A 61 1.96 -46.35 -9.86
CA ASP A 61 2.15 -46.36 -8.41
C ASP A 61 3.20 -45.33 -7.99
N GLU A 62 4.33 -45.23 -8.71
CA GLU A 62 5.34 -44.18 -8.49
C GLU A 62 4.74 -42.78 -8.67
N LEU A 63 3.91 -42.58 -9.70
CA LEU A 63 3.21 -41.32 -9.93
C LEU A 63 2.25 -41.01 -8.77
N ILE A 64 1.45 -41.99 -8.31
CA ILE A 64 0.54 -41.82 -7.17
C ILE A 64 1.32 -41.43 -5.91
N GLU A 65 2.47 -42.06 -5.66
CA GLU A 65 3.30 -41.77 -4.50
C GLU A 65 3.90 -40.35 -4.56
N SER A 66 4.39 -39.94 -5.73
CA SER A 66 4.90 -38.58 -5.95
C SER A 66 3.80 -37.51 -5.78
N LEU A 67 2.58 -37.78 -6.27
CA LEU A 67 1.43 -36.90 -6.11
C LEU A 67 0.98 -36.83 -4.65
N ARG A 68 0.94 -37.97 -3.94
CA ARG A 68 0.63 -38.00 -2.50
C ARG A 68 1.65 -37.20 -1.69
N LYS A 69 2.94 -37.33 -2.01
CA LYS A 69 4.00 -36.54 -1.38
C LYS A 69 3.80 -35.04 -1.62
N THR A 70 3.50 -34.65 -2.85
CA THR A 70 3.23 -33.26 -3.22
C THR A 70 2.00 -32.71 -2.48
N ILE A 71 0.91 -33.49 -2.39
CA ILE A 71 -0.30 -33.11 -1.65
C ILE A 71 0.00 -32.92 -0.16
N ASN A 72 0.77 -33.82 0.45
CA ASN A 72 1.12 -33.72 1.86
C ASN A 72 2.01 -32.51 2.14
N GLN A 73 3.01 -32.27 1.29
CA GLN A 73 3.86 -31.07 1.38
C GLN A 73 3.03 -29.78 1.25
N GLN A 74 2.10 -29.72 0.30
CA GLN A 74 1.20 -28.57 0.18
C GLN A 74 0.31 -28.41 1.41
N ARG A 75 -0.24 -29.50 1.96
CA ARG A 75 -1.05 -29.46 3.19
C ARG A 75 -0.27 -28.95 4.39
N GLU A 76 0.99 -29.37 4.56
CA GLU A 76 1.87 -28.89 5.63
C GLU A 76 2.17 -27.40 5.47
N LEU A 77 2.49 -26.95 4.24
CA LEU A 77 2.71 -25.52 3.96
C LEU A 77 1.48 -24.68 4.25
N PHE A 78 0.29 -25.11 3.82
CA PHE A 78 -0.97 -24.41 4.11
C PHE A 78 -1.36 -24.48 5.60
N ALA A 79 -0.96 -25.53 6.32
CA ALA A 79 -1.17 -25.60 7.76
C ALA A 79 -0.27 -24.60 8.50
N ALA A 80 1.02 -24.55 8.16
CA ALA A 80 1.98 -23.60 8.70
C ALA A 80 1.57 -22.15 8.42
N GLN A 81 1.21 -21.83 7.16
CA GLN A 81 0.74 -20.49 6.79
C GLN A 81 -0.50 -20.05 7.59
N ARG A 82 -1.48 -20.95 7.77
CA ARG A 82 -2.67 -20.63 8.58
C ARG A 82 -2.34 -20.45 10.05
N GLU A 83 -1.35 -21.16 10.57
CA GLU A 83 -0.92 -21.02 11.96
C GLU A 83 -0.16 -19.70 12.16
N ASP A 84 0.71 -19.32 11.22
CA ASP A 84 1.39 -18.02 11.21
C ASP A 84 0.39 -16.86 11.10
N GLU A 85 -0.58 -16.94 10.19
CA GLU A 85 -1.67 -15.96 10.05
C GLU A 85 -2.50 -15.84 11.35
N ARG A 86 -2.78 -16.98 11.99
CA ARG A 86 -3.50 -17.00 13.27
C ARG A 86 -2.69 -16.35 14.39
N GLN A 87 -1.40 -16.67 14.49
CA GLN A 87 -0.51 -16.07 15.47
C GLN A 87 -0.35 -14.56 15.26
N ALA A 88 -0.25 -14.12 14.00
CA ALA A 88 -0.22 -12.70 13.65
C ALA A 88 -1.51 -11.99 14.04
N ALA A 89 -2.67 -12.57 13.73
CA ALA A 89 -3.96 -12.04 14.13
C ALA A 89 -4.12 -11.99 15.66
N ASP A 90 -3.71 -13.04 16.38
CA ASP A 90 -3.76 -13.07 17.84
C ASP A 90 -2.82 -12.01 18.47
N ALA A 91 -1.64 -11.79 17.87
CA ALA A 91 -0.70 -10.75 18.30
C ALA A 91 -1.26 -9.33 18.09
N GLU A 92 -1.88 -9.07 16.94
CA GLU A 92 -2.57 -7.80 16.65
C GLU A 92 -3.72 -7.57 17.64
N LEU A 93 -4.54 -8.59 17.90
CA LEU A 93 -5.68 -8.52 18.81
C LEU A 93 -5.23 -8.22 20.25
N ASN A 94 -4.14 -8.86 20.70
CA ASN A 94 -3.54 -8.57 22.00
C ASN A 94 -2.95 -7.15 22.07
N SER A 95 -2.24 -6.70 21.02
CA SER A 95 -1.73 -5.33 20.96
C SER A 95 -2.85 -4.29 21.06
N VAL A 96 -3.94 -4.47 20.32
CA VAL A 96 -5.11 -3.57 20.36
C VAL A 96 -5.78 -3.63 21.73
N ARG A 97 -5.89 -4.82 22.33
CA ARG A 97 -6.43 -4.99 23.67
C ARG A 97 -5.60 -4.24 24.71
N ASP A 98 -4.28 -4.37 24.66
CA ASP A 98 -3.37 -3.70 25.58
C ASP A 98 -3.48 -2.18 25.41
N GLN A 99 -3.48 -1.67 24.17
CA GLN A 99 -3.72 -0.25 23.90
C GLN A 99 -5.02 0.25 24.52
N LEU A 100 -6.14 -0.44 24.27
CA LEU A 100 -7.44 -0.07 24.84
C LEU A 100 -7.46 -0.15 26.37
N THR A 101 -6.77 -1.10 26.99
CA THR A 101 -6.67 -1.16 28.45
C THR A 101 -5.86 0.01 29.00
N THR A 102 -4.72 0.35 28.40
CA THR A 102 -3.90 1.49 28.84
C THR A 102 -4.63 2.83 28.66
N GLU A 103 -5.38 3.01 27.58
CA GLU A 103 -6.22 4.20 27.36
C GLU A 103 -7.36 4.28 28.38
N ASN A 104 -8.05 3.17 28.65
CA ASN A 104 -9.10 3.13 29.68
C ASN A 104 -8.55 3.46 31.07
N GLU A 105 -7.39 2.92 31.43
CA GLU A 105 -6.75 3.26 32.71
C GLU A 105 -6.36 4.73 32.78
N LYS A 106 -5.84 5.31 31.69
CA LYS A 106 -5.50 6.73 31.61
C LYS A 106 -6.75 7.60 31.79
N LEU A 107 -7.83 7.32 31.04
CA LEU A 107 -9.09 8.05 31.15
C LEU A 107 -9.72 7.91 32.54
N THR A 108 -9.61 6.73 33.15
CA THR A 108 -10.10 6.48 34.52
C THR A 108 -9.33 7.30 35.55
N ARG A 109 -8.00 7.41 35.39
CA ARG A 109 -7.15 8.28 36.23
C ARG A 109 -7.52 9.75 36.07
N GLU A 110 -7.62 10.25 34.83
CA GLU A 110 -8.02 11.64 34.54
C GLU A 110 -9.42 11.97 35.10
N LEU A 111 -10.38 11.03 34.99
CA LEU A 111 -11.70 11.19 35.60
C LEU A 111 -11.65 11.23 37.13
N SER A 112 -10.76 10.47 37.77
CA SER A 112 -10.60 10.52 39.22
C SER A 112 -9.98 11.85 39.67
N GLU A 113 -8.96 12.33 38.96
CA GLU A 113 -8.30 13.61 39.25
C GLU A 113 -9.28 14.78 39.09
N ALA A 114 -10.08 14.79 38.01
CA ALA A 114 -11.10 15.80 37.79
C ALA A 114 -12.22 15.78 38.86
N ARG A 115 -12.56 14.58 39.38
CA ARG A 115 -13.51 14.45 40.51
C ARG A 115 -12.92 15.00 41.78
N ASP A 116 -11.67 14.67 42.10
CA ASP A 116 -10.97 15.18 43.28
C ASP A 116 -10.82 16.71 43.24
N GLU A 117 -10.55 17.29 42.07
CA GLU A 117 -10.51 18.74 41.88
C GLU A 117 -11.89 19.39 42.10
N LEU A 118 -12.96 18.75 41.61
CA LEU A 118 -14.34 19.21 41.85
C LEU A 118 -14.69 19.21 43.34
N ASP A 119 -14.32 18.16 44.06
CA ASP A 119 -14.55 18.06 45.50
C ASP A 119 -13.76 19.14 46.27
N ARG A 120 -12.48 19.35 45.91
CA ARG A 120 -11.66 20.44 46.47
C ARG A 120 -12.28 21.82 46.20
N LEU A 121 -12.82 22.04 44.99
CA LEU A 121 -13.50 23.29 44.65
C LEU A 121 -14.82 23.46 45.41
N ALA A 122 -15.55 22.38 45.64
CA ALA A 122 -16.77 22.41 46.45
C ALA A 122 -16.46 22.80 47.91
N ASP A 123 -15.42 22.22 48.49
CA ASP A 123 -14.98 22.56 49.86
C ASP A 123 -14.42 23.98 49.94
N PHE A 124 -13.65 24.41 48.93
CA PHE A 124 -13.19 25.79 48.84
C PHE A 124 -14.37 26.78 48.80
N LYS A 125 -15.42 26.49 48.02
CA LYS A 125 -16.62 27.33 47.96
C LYS A 125 -17.35 27.39 49.31
N ARG A 126 -17.47 26.27 50.02
CA ARG A 126 -18.07 26.24 51.37
C ARG A 126 -17.26 27.09 52.35
N ASN A 127 -15.96 26.86 52.42
CA ASN A 127 -15.08 27.62 53.32
C ASN A 127 -15.06 29.11 52.99
N LYS A 128 -15.10 29.46 51.70
CA LYS A 128 -15.20 30.85 51.26
C LYS A 128 -16.47 31.51 51.79
N LEU A 129 -17.63 30.86 51.65
CA LEU A 129 -18.90 31.38 52.17
C LEU A 129 -18.88 31.54 53.68
N ASP A 130 -18.27 30.60 54.41
CA ASP A 130 -18.16 30.68 55.88
C ASP A 130 -17.25 31.83 56.32
N ILE A 131 -16.12 32.04 55.63
CA ILE A 131 -15.22 33.17 55.90
C ILE A 131 -15.88 34.51 55.54
N GLU A 132 -16.60 34.58 54.40
CA GLU A 132 -17.32 35.79 53.99
C GLU A 132 -18.39 36.17 55.01
N ARG A 133 -19.15 35.19 55.53
CA ARG A 133 -20.13 35.42 56.62
C ARG A 133 -19.46 35.89 57.90
N ALA A 134 -18.38 35.24 58.33
CA ALA A 134 -17.67 35.61 59.55
C ALA A 134 -17.05 37.03 59.44
N LEU A 135 -16.63 37.43 58.24
CA LEU A 135 -16.13 38.78 57.99
C LEU A 135 -17.26 39.81 58.09
N GLU A 136 -18.42 39.55 57.46
CA GLU A 136 -19.60 40.41 57.52
C GLU A 136 -20.09 40.58 58.97
N ASP A 137 -20.16 39.49 59.73
CA ASP A 137 -20.52 39.53 61.15
C ASP A 137 -19.52 40.35 61.98
N GLY A 138 -18.22 40.19 61.73
CA GLY A 138 -17.17 40.96 62.41
C GLY A 138 -17.15 42.45 62.04
N GLU A 139 -17.47 42.80 60.79
CA GLU A 139 -17.65 44.18 60.35
C GLU A 139 -18.85 44.83 61.04
N ASN A 140 -19.98 44.13 61.08
CA ASN A 140 -21.19 44.56 61.78
C ASN A 140 -20.93 44.77 63.28
N GLU A 141 -20.19 43.87 63.94
CA GLU A 141 -19.83 44.00 65.35
C GLU A 141 -18.90 45.20 65.58
N ARG A 142 -17.90 45.40 64.72
CA ARG A 142 -17.01 46.57 64.77
C ARG A 142 -17.76 47.88 64.59
N GLU A 143 -18.76 47.92 63.72
CA GLU A 143 -19.58 49.11 63.51
C GLU A 143 -20.42 49.43 64.75
N ARG A 144 -21.10 48.42 65.32
CA ARG A 144 -21.84 48.58 66.58
C ARG A 144 -20.96 49.09 67.71
N MET A 145 -19.78 48.48 67.90
CA MET A 145 -18.83 48.92 68.94
C MET A 145 -18.31 50.34 68.69
N ARG A 146 -18.14 50.77 67.44
CA ARG A 146 -17.74 52.14 67.10
C ARG A 146 -18.84 53.12 67.45
N ASP A 147 -20.09 52.81 67.12
CA ASP A 147 -21.25 53.64 67.42
C ASP A 147 -21.47 53.77 68.93
N ASP A 148 -21.38 52.66 69.66
CA ASP A 148 -21.46 52.64 71.13
C ASP A 148 -20.33 53.48 71.76
N HIS A 149 -19.09 53.34 71.27
CA HIS A 149 -17.97 54.13 71.75
C HIS A 149 -18.14 55.62 71.46
N LYS A 150 -18.63 55.97 70.27
CA LYS A 150 -18.93 57.36 69.89
C LYS A 150 -19.99 57.96 70.82
N LEU A 151 -21.08 57.25 71.06
CA LEU A 151 -22.14 57.69 71.99
C LEU A 151 -21.59 57.87 73.41
N HIS A 152 -20.69 56.98 73.86
CA HIS A 152 -20.06 57.09 75.17
C HIS A 152 -19.13 58.32 75.27
N LEU A 153 -18.32 58.59 74.24
CA LEU A 153 -17.48 59.79 74.17
C LEU A 153 -18.32 61.06 74.18
N GLU A 154 -19.38 61.13 73.37
CA GLU A 154 -20.29 62.29 73.36
C GLU A 154 -20.93 62.52 74.74
N ALA A 155 -21.33 61.46 75.43
CA ALA A 155 -21.88 61.56 76.79
C ALA A 155 -20.84 62.06 77.80
N LEU A 156 -19.58 61.62 77.66
CA LEU A 156 -18.49 62.03 78.54
C LEU A 156 -18.07 63.49 78.28
N GLU A 157 -17.98 63.90 77.01
CA GLU A 157 -17.71 65.28 76.60
C GLU A 157 -18.77 66.25 77.13
N ARG A 158 -20.05 65.87 77.07
CA ARG A 158 -21.15 66.67 77.64
C ARG A 158 -20.95 66.88 79.14
N LYS A 159 -20.67 65.81 79.91
CA LYS A 159 -20.38 65.91 81.35
C LYS A 159 -19.16 66.78 81.64
N PHE A 160 -18.08 66.61 80.89
CA PHE A 160 -16.88 67.42 81.06
C PHE A 160 -17.12 68.91 80.75
N LEU A 161 -17.89 69.22 79.71
CA LEU A 161 -18.24 70.60 79.37
C LEU A 161 -19.10 71.24 80.45
N GLU A 162 -20.07 70.50 80.99
CA GLU A 162 -20.91 70.94 82.10
C GLU A 162 -20.07 71.25 83.36
N GLU A 163 -19.18 70.34 83.76
CA GLU A 163 -18.30 70.56 84.91
C GLU A 163 -17.29 71.68 84.69
N LYS A 164 -16.68 71.75 83.50
CA LYS A 164 -15.76 72.83 83.13
C LYS A 164 -16.46 74.19 83.20
N ASN A 165 -17.68 74.28 82.68
CA ASN A 165 -18.47 75.52 82.74
C ASN A 165 -18.82 75.90 84.19
N ARG A 166 -19.17 74.92 85.03
CA ARG A 166 -19.42 75.14 86.47
C ARG A 166 -18.17 75.69 87.17
N LEU A 167 -17.05 74.99 87.06
CA LEU A 167 -15.76 75.40 87.65
C LEU A 167 -15.31 76.76 87.12
N GLN A 168 -15.40 76.99 85.81
CA GLN A 168 -15.01 78.27 85.22
C GLN A 168 -15.86 79.43 85.75
N LYS A 169 -17.15 79.20 86.02
CA LYS A 169 -18.04 80.20 86.63
C LYS A 169 -17.61 80.51 88.07
N GLU A 170 -17.32 79.48 88.87
CA GLU A 170 -16.82 79.61 90.25
C GLU A 170 -15.47 80.35 90.29
N TYR A 171 -14.50 79.97 89.45
CA TYR A 171 -13.20 80.65 89.35
C TYR A 171 -13.32 82.09 88.87
N LYS A 172 -14.18 82.37 87.88
CA LYS A 172 -14.40 83.75 87.41
C LYS A 172 -14.98 84.62 88.52
N GLN A 173 -15.88 84.07 89.33
CA GLN A 173 -16.47 84.77 90.47
C GLN A 173 -15.40 85.07 91.53
N MET A 174 -14.65 84.05 91.96
CA MET A 174 -13.57 84.21 92.94
C MET A 174 -12.46 85.16 92.45
N LEU A 175 -12.10 85.08 91.17
CA LEU A 175 -11.11 85.99 90.57
C LEU A 175 -11.64 87.42 90.47
N ALA A 176 -12.92 87.62 90.20
CA ALA A 176 -13.52 88.95 90.20
C ALA A 176 -13.50 89.57 91.62
N GLU A 177 -13.80 88.77 92.64
CA GLU A 177 -13.73 89.18 94.05
C GLU A 177 -12.29 89.51 94.47
N MET A 178 -11.32 88.69 94.09
CA MET A 178 -9.91 88.90 94.41
C MET A 178 -9.30 90.07 93.61
N LYS A 179 -9.67 90.24 92.33
CA LYS A 179 -9.25 91.41 91.54
C LYS A 179 -9.82 92.70 92.08
N LYS A 180 -11.08 92.70 92.53
CA LYS A 180 -11.70 93.90 93.11
C LYS A 180 -10.95 94.34 94.38
N SER A 181 -10.68 93.40 95.29
CA SER A 181 -9.92 93.69 96.52
C SER A 181 -8.45 94.06 96.26
N SER A 182 -7.77 93.38 95.31
CA SER A 182 -6.38 93.68 94.97
C SER A 182 -6.20 94.96 94.15
N GLN A 183 -7.13 95.30 93.23
CA GLN A 183 -7.10 96.58 92.51
C GLN A 183 -7.44 97.75 93.43
N GLU A 184 -8.31 97.56 94.42
CA GLU A 184 -8.56 98.53 95.49
C GLU A 184 -7.28 98.81 96.29
N GLU A 185 -6.47 97.79 96.63
CA GLU A 185 -5.17 97.98 97.32
C GLU A 185 -4.02 98.50 96.43
N ALA A 186 -3.97 98.12 95.15
CA ALA A 186 -2.86 98.48 94.26
C ALA A 186 -3.00 99.91 93.68
N VAL A 187 -4.24 100.43 93.55
CA VAL A 187 -4.47 101.79 93.05
C VAL A 187 -4.06 102.85 94.09
N GLU A 188 -4.06 102.52 95.39
CA GLU A 188 -3.64 103.44 96.46
C GLU A 188 -2.12 103.63 96.62
N ARG A 189 -1.26 102.84 95.95
CA ARG A 189 0.19 102.83 96.24
C ARG A 189 1.14 102.88 95.03
N LEU A 190 0.74 103.44 93.89
CA LEU A 190 1.60 103.47 92.71
C LEU A 190 2.04 104.87 92.28
N ASP A 191 3.30 105.20 92.60
CA ASP A 191 4.04 106.36 92.11
C ASP A 191 4.35 106.28 90.60
N SER A 192 4.63 107.44 89.98
CA SER A 192 4.83 107.58 88.53
C SER A 192 5.99 106.75 87.96
N SER A 193 7.01 106.43 88.78
CA SER A 193 8.11 105.54 88.39
C SER A 193 7.63 104.10 88.22
N THR A 194 6.83 103.61 89.17
CA THR A 194 6.25 102.27 89.12
C THR A 194 5.28 102.13 87.93
N LYS A 195 4.55 103.20 87.58
CA LYS A 195 3.72 103.24 86.36
C LYS A 195 4.55 103.13 85.07
N LYS A 196 5.76 103.72 85.02
CA LYS A 196 6.69 103.56 83.88
C LYS A 196 7.27 102.14 83.79
N ILE A 197 7.71 101.56 84.91
CA ILE A 197 8.19 100.16 84.95
C ILE A 197 7.08 99.19 84.54
N LEU A 198 5.83 99.44 84.94
CA LEU A 198 4.67 98.66 84.51
C LEU A 198 4.41 98.78 83.01
N PHE A 199 4.60 99.97 82.42
CA PHE A 199 4.50 100.16 80.98
C PHE A 199 5.60 99.41 80.21
N GLU A 200 6.84 99.48 80.68
CA GLU A 200 7.97 98.74 80.08
C GLU A 200 7.80 97.22 80.22
N ASN A 201 7.37 96.74 81.39
CA ASN A 201 7.02 95.32 81.58
C ASN A 201 5.87 94.88 80.69
N ARG A 202 4.87 95.74 80.47
CA ARG A 202 3.79 95.45 79.55
C ARG A 202 4.30 95.35 78.11
N ARG A 203 5.16 96.27 77.69
CA ARG A 203 5.80 96.22 76.36
C ARG A 203 6.63 94.94 76.19
N MET A 204 7.46 94.59 77.17
CA MET A 204 8.24 93.35 77.15
C MET A 204 7.35 92.10 77.15
N ALA A 205 6.24 92.11 77.88
CA ALA A 205 5.28 90.99 77.88
C ALA A 205 4.53 90.86 76.54
N GLU A 206 4.23 91.98 75.87
CA GLU A 206 3.66 91.98 74.52
C GLU A 206 4.67 91.46 73.50
N GLU A 207 5.94 91.86 73.59
CA GLU A 207 7.03 91.38 72.74
C GLU A 207 7.31 89.87 72.93
N LEU A 208 7.34 89.40 74.18
CA LEU A 208 7.46 87.97 74.51
C LEU A 208 6.28 87.16 73.97
N ARG A 209 5.06 87.70 74.05
CA ARG A 209 3.87 87.04 73.46
C ARG A 209 3.99 86.87 71.97
N LEU A 210 4.47 87.89 71.25
CA LEU A 210 4.69 87.81 69.81
C LEU A 210 5.73 86.73 69.48
N GLN A 211 6.84 86.68 70.22
CA GLN A 211 7.86 85.64 70.03
C GLN A 211 7.36 84.22 70.33
N VAL A 212 6.53 84.04 71.37
CA VAL A 212 5.89 82.75 71.66
C VAL A 212 4.93 82.34 70.54
N ALA A 213 4.11 83.27 70.05
CA ALA A 213 3.19 83.01 68.94
C ALA A 213 3.94 82.64 67.64
N GLU A 214 5.05 83.32 67.35
CA GLU A 214 5.93 82.99 66.23
C GLU A 214 6.56 81.60 66.41
N THR A 215 7.08 81.30 67.60
CA THR A 215 7.63 79.97 67.93
C THR A 215 6.59 78.86 67.77
N ASP A 216 5.36 79.08 68.23
CA ASP A 216 4.25 78.12 68.07
C ASP A 216 3.91 77.90 66.59
N SER A 217 3.92 78.96 65.78
CA SER A 217 3.69 78.87 64.34
C SER A 217 4.80 78.09 63.63
N LEU A 218 6.06 78.33 64.01
CA LEU A 218 7.23 77.60 63.53
C LEU A 218 7.21 76.13 63.98
N GLN A 219 6.75 75.84 65.20
CA GLN A 219 6.59 74.46 65.66
C GLN A 219 5.49 73.71 64.90
N LYS A 220 4.37 74.38 64.58
CA LYS A 220 3.30 73.78 63.76
C LYS A 220 3.80 73.46 62.35
N THR A 221 4.48 74.39 61.69
CA THR A 221 5.04 74.17 60.35
C THR A 221 6.10 73.07 60.36
N LYS A 222 6.99 73.04 61.37
CA LYS A 222 7.94 71.93 61.56
C LYS A 222 7.25 70.58 61.66
N LYS A 223 6.18 70.46 62.46
CA LYS A 223 5.41 69.21 62.60
C LYS A 223 4.79 68.76 61.27
N VAL A 224 4.19 69.68 60.52
CA VAL A 224 3.61 69.40 59.19
C VAL A 224 4.69 68.89 58.23
N LEU A 225 5.83 69.59 58.14
CA LEU A 225 6.95 69.18 57.29
C LEU A 225 7.54 67.82 57.71
N GLU A 226 7.60 67.52 59.01
CA GLU A 226 8.03 66.21 59.51
C GLU A 226 7.07 65.09 59.11
N GLU A 227 5.76 65.33 59.15
CA GLU A 227 4.74 64.39 58.71
C GLU A 227 4.78 64.18 57.19
N GLU A 228 4.92 65.24 56.41
CA GLU A 228 5.11 65.16 54.96
C GLU A 228 6.39 64.40 54.60
N GLY A 229 7.50 64.69 55.28
CA GLY A 229 8.75 63.95 55.10
C GLY A 229 8.60 62.46 55.45
N LYS A 230 7.79 62.10 56.44
CA LYS A 230 7.46 60.70 56.74
C LYS A 230 6.61 60.07 55.63
N LYS A 231 5.62 60.78 55.09
CA LYS A 231 4.76 60.31 53.98
C LYS A 231 5.60 60.06 52.72
N LEU A 232 6.38 61.05 52.28
CA LEU A 232 7.24 60.94 51.10
C LEU A 232 8.25 59.80 51.23
N ARG A 233 8.86 59.60 52.40
CA ARG A 233 9.76 58.46 52.63
C ARG A 233 9.06 57.11 52.45
N ARG A 234 7.81 56.98 52.90
CA ARG A 234 7.01 55.75 52.69
C ARG A 234 6.67 55.57 51.21
N GLU A 235 6.29 56.63 50.52
CA GLU A 235 5.99 56.59 49.08
C GLU A 235 7.21 56.18 48.26
N VAL A 236 8.38 56.76 48.55
CA VAL A 236 9.64 56.35 47.91
C VAL A 236 9.94 54.89 48.16
N ALA A 237 9.82 54.40 49.40
CA ALA A 237 10.05 52.99 49.72
C ALA A 237 9.07 52.05 48.99
N LEU A 238 7.79 52.42 48.90
CA LEU A 238 6.79 51.66 48.14
C LEU A 238 7.09 51.66 46.64
N ASN A 239 7.48 52.81 46.08
CA ASN A 239 7.86 52.93 44.67
C ASN A 239 9.14 52.12 44.36
N GLU A 240 10.12 52.08 45.26
CA GLU A 240 11.29 51.23 45.09
C GLU A 240 10.93 49.73 45.08
N GLN A 241 9.98 49.32 45.92
CA GLN A 241 9.49 47.94 45.93
C GLN A 241 8.73 47.61 44.64
N SER A 242 7.84 48.50 44.17
CA SER A 242 7.09 48.28 42.94
C SER A 242 8.01 48.20 41.72
N VAL A 243 9.01 49.08 41.61
CA VAL A 243 10.01 49.05 40.54
C VAL A 243 10.80 47.74 40.58
N LYS A 244 11.18 47.23 41.76
CA LYS A 244 11.84 45.92 41.89
C LYS A 244 10.96 44.77 41.41
N GLU A 245 9.68 44.78 41.75
CA GLU A 245 8.74 43.75 41.26
C GLU A 245 8.50 43.84 39.76
N TYR A 246 8.36 45.05 39.19
CA TYR A 246 8.26 45.24 37.74
C TYR A 246 9.53 44.77 37.02
N ALA A 247 10.72 45.03 37.58
CA ALA A 247 11.97 44.53 37.02
C ALA A 247 12.03 42.99 37.03
N LYS A 248 11.60 42.35 38.14
CA LYS A 248 11.51 40.88 38.22
C LYS A 248 10.50 40.31 37.22
N GLN A 249 9.33 40.93 37.09
CA GLN A 249 8.32 40.53 36.12
C GLN A 249 8.84 40.66 34.69
N GLY A 250 9.48 41.79 34.37
CA GLY A 250 10.11 42.01 33.06
C GLY A 250 11.21 40.99 32.75
N PHE A 251 12.01 40.59 33.75
CA PHE A 251 13.00 39.53 33.57
C PHE A 251 12.35 38.17 33.28
N ARG A 252 11.28 37.80 34.00
CA ARG A 252 10.53 36.55 33.76
C ARG A 252 9.92 36.53 32.35
N GLN A 253 9.24 37.61 31.98
CA GLN A 253 8.65 37.76 30.63
C GLN A 253 9.72 37.72 29.54
N SER A 254 10.86 38.38 29.73
CA SER A 254 11.98 38.34 28.77
C SER A 254 12.54 36.92 28.61
N LYS A 255 12.64 36.16 29.71
CA LYS A 255 13.06 34.76 29.67
C LYS A 255 12.06 33.89 28.92
N GLU A 256 10.76 34.03 29.21
CA GLU A 256 9.68 33.30 28.55
C GLU A 256 9.63 33.62 27.04
N ILE A 257 9.76 34.89 26.65
CA ILE A 257 9.85 35.31 25.25
C ILE A 257 11.06 34.66 24.55
N LYS A 258 12.22 34.59 25.21
CA LYS A 258 13.40 33.93 24.65
C LYS A 258 13.19 32.43 24.45
N GLU A 259 12.58 31.75 25.43
CA GLU A 259 12.27 30.32 25.34
C GLU A 259 11.24 30.02 24.24
N LEU A 260 10.16 30.80 24.17
CA LEU A 260 9.16 30.70 23.11
C LEU A 260 9.76 31.00 21.74
N SER A 261 10.60 32.04 21.61
CA SER A 261 11.29 32.35 20.37
C SER A 261 12.24 31.24 19.93
N ALA A 262 12.96 30.61 20.87
CA ALA A 262 13.80 29.45 20.57
C ALA A 262 12.96 28.25 20.09
N LYS A 263 11.80 28.01 20.72
CA LYS A 263 10.86 26.95 20.31
C LYS A 263 10.28 27.20 18.92
N VAL A 264 9.85 28.43 18.63
CA VAL A 264 9.36 28.83 17.30
C VAL A 264 10.44 28.61 16.25
N LYS A 265 11.67 29.08 16.48
CA LYS A 265 12.79 28.84 15.54
C LYS A 265 13.10 27.35 15.36
N GLY A 266 12.94 26.53 16.40
CA GLY A 266 13.08 25.08 16.32
C GLY A 266 12.00 24.44 15.44
N LEU A 267 10.74 24.85 15.62
CA LEU A 267 9.62 24.37 14.81
C LEU A 267 9.73 24.82 13.35
N GLU A 268 10.13 26.07 13.10
CA GLU A 268 10.38 26.59 11.76
C GLU A 268 11.44 25.76 11.03
N ARG A 269 12.56 25.44 11.69
CA ARG A 269 13.60 24.58 11.10
C ARG A 269 13.08 23.17 10.78
N SER A 270 12.33 22.56 11.71
CA SER A 270 11.74 21.24 11.51
C SER A 270 10.76 21.23 10.34
N LEU A 271 9.91 22.27 10.25
CA LEU A 271 8.97 22.43 9.15
C LEU A 271 9.69 22.63 7.81
N SER A 272 10.69 23.51 7.75
CA SER A 272 11.49 23.70 6.54
C SER A 272 12.18 22.41 6.09
N GLN A 273 12.70 21.61 7.03
CA GLN A 273 13.28 20.31 6.73
C GLN A 273 12.24 19.33 6.18
N SER A 274 11.06 19.26 6.79
CA SER A 274 9.97 18.41 6.31
C SER A 274 9.50 18.82 4.92
N VAL A 275 9.33 20.12 4.66
CA VAL A 275 8.96 20.64 3.34
C VAL A 275 10.01 20.28 2.30
N HIS A 276 11.29 20.49 2.60
CA HIS A 276 12.37 20.15 1.68
C HIS A 276 12.42 18.64 1.38
N GLN A 277 12.16 17.80 2.39
CA GLN A 277 12.07 16.35 2.20
C GLN A 277 10.88 15.95 1.33
N PHE A 278 9.72 16.59 1.53
CA PHE A 278 8.54 16.38 0.67
C PHE A 278 8.78 16.81 -0.78
N GLU A 279 9.44 17.95 -1.00
CA GLU A 279 9.80 18.41 -2.35
C GLU A 279 10.74 17.42 -3.03
N LYS A 280 11.78 16.96 -2.32
CA LYS A 280 12.71 15.95 -2.83
C LYS A 280 12.00 14.63 -3.16
N GLU A 281 11.13 14.16 -2.26
CA GLU A 281 10.35 12.94 -2.49
C GLU A 281 9.44 13.09 -3.71
N LYS A 282 8.73 14.22 -3.82
CA LYS A 282 7.88 14.54 -4.97
C LYS A 282 8.67 14.54 -6.28
N ASP A 283 9.85 15.15 -6.30
CA ASP A 283 10.71 15.17 -7.50
C ASP A 283 11.18 13.76 -7.86
N THR A 284 11.61 12.96 -6.88
CA THR A 284 12.01 11.58 -7.13
C THR A 284 10.85 10.71 -7.62
N LEU A 285 9.64 10.90 -7.08
CA LEU A 285 8.45 10.18 -7.50
C LEU A 285 8.01 10.60 -8.91
N SER A 286 8.10 11.89 -9.22
CA SER A 286 7.82 12.42 -10.56
C SER A 286 8.80 11.87 -11.60
N GLN A 287 10.11 11.86 -11.28
CA GLN A 287 11.12 11.32 -12.19
C GLN A 287 10.99 9.81 -12.38
N THR A 288 10.82 9.05 -11.30
CA THR A 288 10.69 7.58 -11.38
C THR A 288 9.37 7.18 -12.04
N GLY A 289 8.27 7.85 -11.71
CA GLY A 289 6.97 7.69 -12.36
C GLY A 289 7.03 8.02 -13.86
N GLY A 290 7.68 9.13 -14.22
CA GLY A 290 7.88 9.53 -15.61
C GLY A 290 8.70 8.51 -16.41
N ARG A 291 9.79 7.98 -15.83
CA ARG A 291 10.58 6.91 -16.48
C ARG A 291 9.79 5.63 -16.69
N ARG A 292 9.07 5.15 -15.66
CA ARG A 292 8.24 3.95 -15.76
C ARG A 292 7.11 4.09 -16.78
N LEU A 293 6.51 5.28 -16.85
CA LEU A 293 5.48 5.57 -17.83
C LEU A 293 6.06 5.56 -19.26
N ALA A 294 7.20 6.19 -19.48
CA ALA A 294 7.88 6.18 -20.77
C ALA A 294 8.29 4.76 -21.22
N GLU A 295 8.81 3.95 -20.29
CA GLU A 295 9.15 2.54 -20.54
C GLU A 295 7.91 1.72 -20.92
N ALA A 296 6.83 1.81 -20.13
CA ALA A 296 5.58 1.12 -20.41
C ALA A 296 4.92 1.59 -21.73
N GLU A 297 5.04 2.87 -22.08
CA GLU A 297 4.57 3.40 -23.36
C GLU A 297 5.35 2.80 -24.53
N LEU A 298 6.68 2.71 -24.43
CA LEU A 298 7.54 2.11 -25.44
C LEU A 298 7.22 0.62 -25.63
N ASP A 299 7.08 -0.13 -24.54
CA ASP A 299 6.68 -1.54 -24.57
C ASP A 299 5.30 -1.72 -25.21
N THR A 300 4.34 -0.87 -24.85
CA THR A 300 3.00 -0.90 -25.43
C THR A 300 3.04 -0.63 -26.92
N GLN A 301 3.85 0.32 -27.37
CA GLN A 301 4.04 0.60 -28.80
C GLN A 301 4.71 -0.58 -29.52
N GLY A 302 5.77 -1.15 -28.94
CA GLY A 302 6.46 -2.32 -29.47
C GLY A 302 5.56 -3.54 -29.60
N LEU A 303 4.78 -3.86 -28.56
CA LEU A 303 3.81 -4.94 -28.57
C LEU A 303 2.70 -4.72 -29.61
N ARG A 304 2.19 -3.49 -29.76
CA ARG A 304 1.21 -3.15 -30.81
C ARG A 304 1.78 -3.39 -32.21
N GLN A 305 3.04 -3.02 -32.43
CA GLN A 305 3.70 -3.24 -33.71
C GLN A 305 3.94 -4.73 -33.99
N LEU A 306 4.36 -5.49 -32.97
CA LEU A 306 4.53 -6.94 -33.06
C LEU A 306 3.22 -7.65 -33.40
N VAL A 307 2.12 -7.26 -32.74
CA VAL A 307 0.77 -7.79 -33.04
C VAL A 307 0.38 -7.49 -34.49
N ARG A 308 0.68 -6.29 -35.01
CA ARG A 308 0.40 -5.95 -36.42
C ARG A 308 1.19 -6.84 -37.38
N LEU A 309 2.48 -7.06 -37.13
CA LEU A 309 3.32 -7.91 -37.98
C LEU A 309 2.86 -9.37 -37.94
N LYS A 310 2.61 -9.92 -36.75
CA LYS A 310 2.09 -11.28 -36.59
C LYS A 310 0.71 -11.45 -37.23
N SER A 311 -0.16 -10.44 -37.17
CA SER A 311 -1.44 -10.47 -37.87
C SER A 311 -1.28 -10.51 -39.39
N LYS A 312 -0.29 -9.78 -39.94
CA LYS A 312 0.04 -9.83 -41.37
C LYS A 312 0.58 -11.20 -41.78
N GLU A 313 1.49 -11.78 -41.00
CA GLU A 313 2.03 -13.14 -41.23
C GLU A 313 0.92 -14.19 -41.18
N LEU A 314 0.05 -14.14 -40.16
CA LEU A 314 -1.11 -15.02 -40.06
C LEU A 314 -2.03 -14.90 -41.28
N SER A 315 -2.27 -13.68 -41.76
CA SER A 315 -3.08 -13.45 -42.96
C SER A 315 -2.41 -14.00 -44.23
N HIS A 316 -1.08 -13.91 -44.31
CA HIS A 316 -0.30 -14.51 -45.39
C HIS A 316 -0.35 -16.04 -45.35
N MET A 317 -0.13 -16.65 -44.18
CA MET A 317 -0.25 -18.10 -43.99
C MET A 317 -1.65 -18.62 -44.31
N LYS A 318 -2.70 -17.89 -43.92
CA LYS A 318 -4.09 -18.22 -44.29
C LYS A 318 -4.28 -18.22 -45.81
N ARG A 319 -3.72 -17.23 -46.53
CA ARG A 319 -3.78 -17.20 -48.00
C ARG A 319 -3.02 -18.37 -48.62
N LEU A 320 -1.81 -18.67 -48.15
CA LEU A 320 -1.03 -19.82 -48.62
C LEU A 320 -1.77 -21.15 -48.40
N ALA A 321 -2.32 -21.35 -47.21
CA ALA A 321 -3.11 -22.53 -46.89
C ALA A 321 -4.33 -22.66 -47.81
N ALA A 322 -5.02 -21.55 -48.11
CA ALA A 322 -6.13 -21.54 -49.06
C ALA A 322 -5.69 -21.94 -50.48
N ILE A 323 -4.53 -21.44 -50.94
CA ILE A 323 -3.96 -21.83 -52.25
C ILE A 323 -3.61 -23.32 -52.27
N ILE A 324 -2.95 -23.84 -51.23
CA ILE A 324 -2.59 -25.26 -51.14
C ILE A 324 -3.85 -26.13 -51.15
N LEU A 325 -4.90 -25.75 -50.41
CA LEU A 325 -6.18 -26.46 -50.42
C LEU A 325 -6.82 -26.43 -51.80
N GLN A 326 -6.81 -25.29 -52.49
CA GLN A 326 -7.31 -25.18 -53.86
C GLN A 326 -6.51 -26.08 -54.82
N LYS A 327 -5.18 -26.07 -54.75
CA LYS A 327 -4.32 -26.93 -55.58
C LYS A 327 -4.50 -28.41 -55.29
N ARG A 328 -4.69 -28.78 -54.02
CA ARG A 328 -5.06 -30.13 -53.63
C ARG A 328 -6.42 -30.52 -54.23
N ASN A 329 -7.43 -29.66 -54.12
CA ASN A 329 -8.75 -29.91 -54.69
C ASN A 329 -8.69 -30.04 -56.22
N GLU A 330 -7.89 -29.22 -56.91
CA GLU A 330 -7.60 -29.37 -58.34
C GLU A 330 -7.02 -30.77 -58.64
N VAL A 331 -5.98 -31.20 -57.92
CA VAL A 331 -5.36 -32.54 -58.10
C VAL A 331 -6.34 -33.68 -57.81
N GLU A 332 -7.12 -33.58 -56.73
CA GLU A 332 -8.16 -34.56 -56.39
C GLU A 332 -9.19 -34.66 -57.52
N THR A 333 -9.65 -33.53 -58.06
CA THR A 333 -10.57 -33.48 -59.20
C THR A 333 -9.94 -34.11 -60.45
N PHE A 334 -8.69 -33.75 -60.78
CA PHE A 334 -7.96 -34.34 -61.92
C PHE A 334 -7.78 -35.86 -61.79
N LEU A 335 -7.56 -36.36 -60.57
CA LEU A 335 -7.44 -37.78 -60.30
C LEU A 335 -8.78 -38.50 -60.51
N LEU A 336 -9.87 -37.94 -59.97
CA LEU A 336 -11.22 -38.46 -60.17
C LEU A 336 -11.59 -38.49 -61.66
N ASP A 337 -11.37 -37.39 -62.38
CA ASP A 337 -11.59 -37.31 -63.84
C ASP A 337 -10.78 -38.34 -64.63
N SER A 338 -9.58 -38.68 -64.17
CA SER A 338 -8.73 -39.69 -64.81
C SER A 338 -9.20 -41.11 -64.50
N ILE A 339 -9.69 -41.36 -63.29
CA ILE A 339 -10.33 -42.63 -62.92
C ILE A 339 -11.61 -42.83 -63.73
N ASP A 340 -12.46 -41.79 -63.85
CA ASP A 340 -13.70 -41.86 -64.62
C ASP A 340 -13.45 -42.03 -66.11
N ALA A 341 -12.41 -41.40 -66.66
CA ALA A 341 -11.99 -41.64 -68.04
C ALA A 341 -11.59 -43.10 -68.28
N VAL A 342 -10.84 -43.71 -67.36
CA VAL A 342 -10.45 -45.13 -67.43
C VAL A 342 -11.65 -46.06 -67.28
N LYS A 343 -12.58 -45.77 -66.35
CA LYS A 343 -13.87 -46.48 -66.24
C LYS A 343 -14.64 -46.42 -67.57
N GLY A 344 -14.72 -45.23 -68.17
CA GLY A 344 -15.38 -45.02 -69.47
C GLY A 344 -14.73 -45.77 -70.62
N GLU A 345 -13.39 -45.84 -70.64
CA GLU A 345 -12.65 -46.62 -71.65
C GLU A 345 -12.85 -48.13 -71.47
N ILE A 346 -12.82 -48.62 -70.23
CA ILE A 346 -13.02 -50.05 -69.91
C ILE A 346 -14.44 -50.49 -70.24
N THR A 347 -15.45 -49.69 -69.89
CA THR A 347 -16.84 -49.96 -70.25
C THR A 347 -17.05 -49.97 -71.76
N ARG A 348 -16.46 -49.01 -72.49
CA ARG A 348 -16.50 -48.98 -73.96
C ARG A 348 -15.79 -50.19 -74.58
N ARG A 349 -14.61 -50.56 -74.09
CA ARG A 349 -13.86 -51.73 -74.56
C ARG A 349 -14.61 -53.04 -74.28
N ARG A 350 -15.21 -53.20 -73.10
CA ARG A 350 -16.07 -54.35 -72.77
C ARG A 350 -17.30 -54.40 -73.68
N ALA A 351 -17.93 -53.26 -73.97
CA ALA A 351 -19.06 -53.18 -74.90
C ALA A 351 -18.66 -53.44 -76.38
N GLU A 352 -17.44 -53.07 -76.78
CA GLU A 352 -16.85 -53.38 -78.09
C GLU A 352 -16.47 -54.86 -78.21
N GLU A 353 -15.89 -55.46 -77.16
CA GLU A 353 -15.62 -56.89 -77.05
C GLU A 353 -16.92 -57.72 -77.06
N GLU A 354 -17.99 -57.21 -76.43
CA GLU A 354 -19.33 -57.82 -76.44
C GLU A 354 -20.05 -57.64 -77.81
N ARG A 355 -19.82 -56.51 -78.52
CA ARG A 355 -20.29 -56.31 -79.91
C ARG A 355 -19.51 -57.13 -80.94
N ALA A 356 -18.24 -57.44 -80.68
CA ALA A 356 -17.39 -58.20 -81.60
C ALA A 356 -17.63 -59.72 -81.55
N MET A 357 -18.48 -60.23 -80.64
CA MET A 357 -18.74 -61.67 -80.48
C MET A 357 -20.20 -62.01 -80.16
N PRO A 358 -21.03 -62.38 -81.15
CA PRO A 358 -22.27 -63.11 -80.92
C PRO A 358 -22.07 -64.61 -81.23
N GLY A 359 -21.82 -65.42 -80.21
CA GLY A 359 -21.93 -66.90 -80.31
C GLY A 359 -20.68 -67.68 -79.89
N GLY A 360 -20.83 -68.56 -78.89
CA GLY A 360 -19.72 -69.22 -78.17
C GLY A 360 -19.06 -70.44 -78.85
N ARG A 361 -17.79 -70.70 -78.50
CA ARG A 361 -17.27 -71.93 -77.83
C ARG A 361 -15.73 -71.92 -77.71
N ARG A 362 -15.25 -72.58 -76.64
CA ARG A 362 -13.88 -72.78 -76.12
C ARG A 362 -12.85 -73.36 -77.12
N GLY A 363 -11.57 -72.96 -76.98
CA GLY A 363 -10.42 -73.85 -77.24
C GLY A 363 -9.07 -73.19 -77.62
N LEU A 364 -8.14 -73.16 -76.64
CA LEU A 364 -6.66 -73.19 -76.68
C LEU A 364 -5.85 -72.49 -77.82
N LEU A 365 -5.03 -71.49 -77.45
CA LEU A 365 -3.55 -71.50 -77.48
C LEU A 365 -2.99 -70.19 -76.86
N PRO A 366 -1.80 -70.21 -76.20
CA PRO A 366 -1.33 -69.14 -75.33
C PRO A 366 -0.47 -68.11 -76.06
N ALA A 367 -0.86 -66.83 -75.99
CA ALA A 367 0.02 -65.71 -76.31
C ALA A 367 0.43 -65.02 -75.01
N LEU A 368 1.74 -64.99 -74.79
CA LEU A 368 2.44 -64.28 -73.74
C LEU A 368 2.02 -62.80 -73.72
N GLY A 369 1.50 -62.33 -72.59
CA GLY A 369 1.10 -60.94 -72.38
C GLY A 369 -0.04 -60.84 -71.38
N SER A 370 0.23 -61.19 -70.13
CA SER A 370 -0.74 -61.12 -69.03
C SER A 370 -1.17 -59.68 -68.76
N SER A 371 -2.40 -59.32 -69.12
CA SER A 371 -3.16 -58.30 -68.37
C SER A 371 -4.30 -59.03 -67.65
N LYS A 372 -4.33 -58.95 -66.32
CA LYS A 372 -5.44 -59.48 -65.52
C LYS A 372 -6.75 -58.75 -65.88
N PRO A 373 -7.93 -59.36 -65.72
CA PRO A 373 -9.19 -58.64 -65.90
C PRO A 373 -9.25 -57.47 -64.91
N SER A 374 -9.61 -56.29 -65.41
CA SER A 374 -9.76 -55.09 -64.58
C SER A 374 -10.84 -55.30 -63.50
N ASN A 375 -10.54 -54.90 -62.26
CA ASN A 375 -11.49 -54.96 -61.14
C ASN A 375 -12.44 -53.74 -61.10
N LEU A 376 -12.41 -52.89 -62.13
CA LEU A 376 -13.27 -51.72 -62.18
C LEU A 376 -14.75 -52.12 -62.41
N PRO A 377 -15.69 -51.61 -61.60
CA PRO A 377 -17.11 -51.87 -61.75
C PRO A 377 -17.61 -51.35 -63.09
N SER A 378 -18.57 -52.06 -63.68
CA SER A 378 -19.17 -51.69 -64.97
C SER A 378 -20.12 -50.49 -64.86
N ASN A 379 -20.50 -50.10 -63.64
CA ASN A 379 -21.36 -48.96 -63.37
C ASN A 379 -20.50 -47.71 -63.09
N PRO A 380 -20.60 -46.64 -63.90
CA PRO A 380 -19.75 -45.44 -63.73
C PRO A 380 -19.92 -44.74 -62.38
N ASP A 381 -21.11 -44.82 -61.76
CA ASP A 381 -21.47 -44.12 -60.52
C ASP A 381 -21.02 -44.81 -59.22
N GLU A 382 -20.37 -45.98 -59.30
CA GLU A 382 -19.93 -46.72 -58.11
C GLU A 382 -18.59 -46.15 -57.57
N HIS A 383 -18.54 -45.90 -56.25
CA HIS A 383 -17.36 -45.34 -55.59
C HIS A 383 -16.24 -46.40 -55.53
N VAL A 384 -15.11 -46.14 -56.19
CA VAL A 384 -13.98 -47.07 -56.26
C VAL A 384 -12.91 -46.64 -55.27
N ASP A 385 -12.55 -47.51 -54.33
CA ASP A 385 -11.39 -47.28 -53.48
C ASP A 385 -10.10 -47.52 -54.28
N ILE A 386 -9.17 -46.56 -54.28
CA ILE A 386 -7.90 -46.60 -55.02
C ILE A 386 -7.09 -47.87 -54.66
N ARG A 387 -7.29 -48.38 -53.44
CA ARG A 387 -6.67 -49.62 -52.93
C ARG A 387 -7.13 -50.89 -53.63
N GLU A 388 -8.27 -50.85 -54.32
CA GLU A 388 -8.89 -52.00 -55.00
C GLU A 388 -8.55 -52.07 -56.50
N LEU A 389 -7.94 -51.01 -57.04
CA LEU A 389 -7.44 -50.98 -58.42
C LEU A 389 -6.31 -52.00 -58.63
N THR A 390 -6.35 -52.73 -59.74
CA THR A 390 -5.26 -53.62 -60.14
C THR A 390 -4.01 -52.81 -60.53
N TRP A 391 -2.83 -53.43 -60.53
CA TRP A 391 -1.58 -52.75 -60.90
C TRP A 391 -1.64 -52.15 -62.32
N ASP A 392 -2.23 -52.86 -63.27
CA ASP A 392 -2.45 -52.38 -64.63
C ASP A 392 -3.38 -51.15 -64.68
N ASP A 393 -4.47 -51.16 -63.90
CA ASP A 393 -5.42 -50.04 -63.82
C ASP A 393 -4.77 -48.81 -63.19
N ARG A 394 -3.99 -48.99 -62.12
CA ARG A 394 -3.22 -47.91 -61.48
C ARG A 394 -2.20 -47.31 -62.43
N GLU A 395 -1.47 -48.14 -63.17
CA GLU A 395 -0.49 -47.68 -64.14
C GLU A 395 -1.16 -46.85 -65.26
N ARG A 396 -2.33 -47.27 -65.73
CA ARG A 396 -3.10 -46.54 -66.76
C ARG A 396 -3.66 -45.21 -66.24
N VAL A 397 -4.25 -45.21 -65.05
CA VAL A 397 -4.72 -43.98 -64.39
C VAL A 397 -3.54 -43.01 -64.22
N LEU A 398 -2.38 -43.49 -63.77
CA LEU A 398 -1.17 -42.67 -63.64
C LEU A 398 -0.68 -42.16 -65.00
N ARG A 399 -0.64 -42.99 -66.05
CA ARG A 399 -0.23 -42.58 -67.40
C ARG A 399 -1.15 -41.48 -67.96
N LEU A 400 -2.47 -41.61 -67.78
CA LEU A 400 -3.44 -40.59 -68.20
C LEU A 400 -3.36 -39.32 -67.36
N LEU A 401 -3.16 -39.46 -66.05
CA LEU A 401 -2.92 -38.37 -65.12
C LEU A 401 -1.66 -37.59 -65.53
N PHE A 402 -0.54 -38.26 -65.76
CA PHE A 402 0.71 -37.63 -66.21
C PHE A 402 0.59 -37.03 -67.61
N ALA A 403 -0.12 -37.66 -68.54
CA ALA A 403 -0.38 -37.09 -69.86
C ALA A 403 -1.25 -35.82 -69.78
N LYS A 404 -2.27 -35.78 -68.90
CA LYS A 404 -3.08 -34.58 -68.63
C LYS A 404 -2.28 -33.49 -67.91
N ILE A 405 -1.46 -33.84 -66.92
CA ILE A 405 -0.59 -32.92 -66.17
C ILE A 405 0.43 -32.25 -67.11
N ASN A 406 1.05 -33.02 -68.00
CA ASN A 406 2.07 -32.50 -68.92
C ASN A 406 1.48 -31.65 -70.07
N ASN A 407 0.18 -31.77 -70.35
CA ASN A 407 -0.53 -30.97 -71.37
C ASN A 407 -1.16 -29.67 -70.84
N ALA A 408 -1.16 -29.43 -69.51
CA ALA A 408 -1.91 -28.34 -68.88
C ALA A 408 -1.06 -27.16 -68.33
N ALA A 409 0.11 -26.88 -68.93
CA ALA A 409 0.94 -25.65 -68.81
C ALA A 409 2.27 -25.75 -68.00
N PRO A 410 3.26 -24.86 -68.28
CA PRO A 410 4.63 -24.98 -67.79
C PRO A 410 4.80 -24.52 -66.34
N PHE A 411 5.77 -25.12 -65.65
CA PHE A 411 6.17 -24.78 -64.28
C PHE A 411 6.58 -23.30 -64.18
N GLN A 412 5.79 -22.48 -63.49
CA GLN A 412 6.23 -21.15 -63.06
C GLN A 412 6.99 -21.27 -61.73
N PRO A 413 8.24 -20.79 -61.63
CA PRO A 413 8.96 -20.81 -60.37
C PRO A 413 8.26 -19.92 -59.34
N MET A 414 8.24 -20.37 -58.08
CA MET A 414 7.63 -19.65 -56.97
C MET A 414 8.27 -18.26 -56.79
N PRO A 415 7.49 -17.25 -56.37
CA PRO A 415 8.03 -15.94 -56.02
C PRO A 415 9.08 -16.07 -54.90
N PRO A 416 10.18 -15.29 -54.93
CA PRO A 416 11.20 -15.35 -53.90
C PRO A 416 10.63 -15.01 -52.51
N HIS A 417 11.07 -15.77 -51.51
CA HIS A 417 10.67 -15.61 -50.11
C HIS A 417 11.21 -14.27 -49.56
N PRO A 418 10.41 -13.47 -48.80
CA PRO A 418 10.80 -12.16 -48.30
C PRO A 418 11.81 -12.19 -47.12
N LEU A 419 12.53 -13.31 -46.93
CA LEU A 419 13.56 -13.44 -45.89
C LEU A 419 14.98 -13.26 -46.42
N ASN A 420 15.13 -12.88 -47.70
CA ASN A 420 16.43 -12.54 -48.31
C ASN A 420 16.74 -11.04 -48.32
N ASP A 421 15.93 -10.22 -47.66
CA ASP A 421 16.25 -8.79 -47.55
C ASP A 421 17.36 -8.58 -46.51
N ASP A 422 18.44 -7.99 -47.02
CA ASP A 422 19.61 -7.44 -46.35
C ASP A 422 19.30 -6.96 -44.91
N PRO A 423 20.07 -7.38 -43.88
CA PRO A 423 19.89 -6.96 -42.48
C PRO A 423 19.84 -5.43 -42.28
N SER A 424 20.30 -4.66 -43.27
CA SER A 424 20.21 -3.20 -43.36
C SER A 424 18.77 -2.66 -43.47
N SER A 425 17.85 -3.40 -44.09
CA SER A 425 16.43 -3.00 -44.25
C SER A 425 15.64 -3.09 -42.94
N MET A 426 15.97 -4.08 -42.10
CA MET A 426 15.32 -4.29 -40.81
C MET A 426 15.74 -3.24 -39.76
N ARG A 427 16.99 -2.78 -39.79
CA ARG A 427 17.48 -1.65 -38.96
C ARG A 427 16.73 -0.35 -39.25
N ARG A 428 16.48 -0.06 -40.54
CA ARG A 428 15.78 1.17 -40.98
C ARG A 428 14.28 1.14 -40.64
N ALA A 429 13.65 -0.04 -40.68
CA ALA A 429 12.24 -0.22 -40.29
C ALA A 429 11.98 -0.22 -38.77
N MET A 430 13.02 -0.48 -37.96
CA MET A 430 12.98 -0.41 -36.49
C MET A 430 13.31 0.98 -35.93
N GLY A 431 13.61 1.97 -36.78
CA GLY A 431 13.80 3.36 -36.34
C GLY A 431 15.01 3.56 -35.41
N ILE A 432 16.03 2.71 -35.52
CA ILE A 432 17.30 2.92 -34.81
C ILE A 432 18.11 3.90 -35.66
N LEU A 433 18.17 5.15 -35.21
CA LEU A 433 19.06 6.17 -35.75
C LEU A 433 20.49 5.78 -35.39
N ASP A 434 21.32 5.56 -36.41
CA ASP A 434 22.77 5.57 -36.27
C ASP A 434 23.19 7.04 -36.15
N ASP A 435 23.43 7.51 -34.94
CA ASP A 435 24.11 8.79 -34.67
C ASP A 435 25.63 8.53 -34.64
N GLU A 436 26.27 8.60 -35.80
CA GLU A 436 27.66 9.02 -35.90
C GLU A 436 27.79 10.00 -37.06
N ASP A 437 27.99 11.28 -36.72
CA ASP A 437 28.74 12.22 -37.55
C ASP A 437 29.50 13.18 -36.62
N GLY A 438 30.83 13.00 -36.62
CA GLY A 438 31.80 14.08 -36.75
C GLY A 438 32.01 15.05 -35.58
N GLU A 439 33.13 14.87 -34.87
CA GLU A 439 33.91 16.01 -34.35
C GLU A 439 34.31 16.96 -35.51
N PRO A 440 34.58 18.25 -35.23
CA PRO A 440 35.98 18.61 -35.01
C PRO A 440 36.24 19.66 -33.92
N GLU A 441 37.37 19.45 -33.25
CA GLU A 441 38.36 20.43 -32.77
C GLU A 441 37.97 21.65 -31.91
N GLY A 442 38.63 21.71 -30.75
CA GLY A 442 39.33 22.91 -30.29
C GLY A 442 38.61 23.79 -29.27
N GLU A 443 38.95 23.64 -27.98
CA GLU A 443 39.79 24.63 -27.29
C GLU A 443 40.04 24.25 -25.83
N HIS A 444 41.32 24.26 -25.48
CA HIS A 444 41.84 24.23 -24.13
C HIS A 444 41.29 25.39 -23.29
N THR A 445 40.77 25.10 -22.10
CA THR A 445 41.16 25.85 -20.89
C THR A 445 41.08 24.95 -19.66
N ALA A 446 42.26 24.57 -19.18
CA ALA A 446 42.47 24.25 -17.77
C ALA A 446 42.24 25.49 -16.91
N TYR A 447 41.74 25.31 -15.67
CA TYR A 447 42.20 25.92 -14.40
C TYR A 447 41.14 25.76 -13.27
N PRO A 448 41.53 25.77 -11.98
CA PRO A 448 41.44 24.57 -11.18
C PRO A 448 40.56 24.68 -9.92
N PHE A 449 40.31 23.50 -9.35
CA PHE A 449 40.20 23.19 -7.92
C PHE A 449 40.63 24.33 -6.96
N ILE A 450 39.69 24.85 -6.17
CA ILE A 450 39.96 25.53 -4.90
C ILE A 450 39.07 24.92 -3.82
N THR A 451 39.66 24.00 -3.07
CA THR A 451 39.32 23.69 -1.68
C THR A 451 39.68 24.88 -0.79
N GLN A 452 38.74 25.36 0.02
CA GLN A 452 39.04 26.21 1.18
C GLN A 452 38.96 25.40 2.48
N PRO A 453 39.89 25.62 3.43
CA PRO A 453 39.95 24.93 4.71
C PRO A 453 39.09 25.62 5.78
N PRO A 454 38.84 24.96 6.93
CA PRO A 454 38.04 25.51 8.01
C PRO A 454 38.85 26.49 8.86
N THR A 455 38.20 27.54 9.36
CA THR A 455 38.75 28.39 10.41
C THR A 455 37.93 28.21 11.68
N ALA A 456 38.66 28.20 12.80
CA ALA A 456 38.22 28.01 14.18
C ALA A 456 37.22 29.05 14.69
#